data_AF-D7BB31-F1
#
_entry.id   AF-D7BB31-F1
#
_cell.length_a   1.000
_cell.length_b   1.000
_cell.length_c   1.000
_cell.angle_alpha   90.00
_cell.angle_beta   90.00
_cell.angle_gamma   90.00
#
_symmetry.space_group_name_H-M   'P 1'
#
loop_
_entity.id
_entity.type
_entity.pdbx_description
1 polymer ?
#
loop_
_entity_poly.entity_id
_entity_poly.type
_entity_poly.pdbx_seq_one_letter_code
_entity_poly.pdbx_strand_id
1 'polypeptide(L)'
;MKILNWLAMVLTLGVIGMSYGLYRLEPTLLIGTPWGSVHVAYLLAGEFAAGIGVMGLFLLASWWEFQRTARRRAGELRKLRSEIEALRRAHPEEVVRIPDRPEVQ
;
A
#
# COMPACT_ATOMS: atom_id res chain seq x y z
N MET A 1 18.45 -10.90 -6.38
CA MET A 1 17.33 -10.61 -5.46
C MET A 1 15.95 -10.86 -6.06
N LYS A 2 15.69 -10.49 -7.33
CA LYS A 2 14.36 -10.65 -7.97
C LYS A 2 13.86 -12.10 -8.10
N ILE A 3 14.75 -13.04 -8.42
CA ILE A 3 14.43 -14.48 -8.52
C ILE A 3 14.05 -15.08 -7.16
N LEU A 4 14.72 -14.66 -6.09
CA LEU A 4 14.41 -15.14 -4.74
C LEU A 4 13.04 -14.66 -4.27
N ASN A 5 12.65 -13.42 -4.59
CA ASN A 5 11.30 -12.93 -4.33
C ASN A 5 10.23 -13.67 -5.15
N TRP A 6 10.51 -13.94 -6.43
CA TRP A 6 9.59 -14.72 -7.26
C TRP A 6 9.41 -16.14 -6.74
N LEU A 7 10.51 -16.80 -6.35
CA LEU A 7 10.50 -18.13 -5.77
C LEU A 7 9.71 -18.15 -4.45
N ALA A 8 9.98 -17.17 -3.57
CA ALA A 8 9.25 -17.01 -2.31
C ALA A 8 7.75 -16.83 -2.56
N MET A 9 7.36 -15.98 -3.52
CA MET A 9 5.97 -15.73 -3.88
C MET A 9 5.26 -16.99 -4.38
N VAL A 10 5.90 -17.77 -5.25
CA VAL A 10 5.34 -19.03 -5.77
C VAL A 10 5.18 -20.05 -4.64
N LEU A 11 6.15 -20.12 -3.72
CA LEU A 11 6.08 -20.99 -2.54
C LEU A 11 4.92 -20.61 -1.62
N THR A 12 4.75 -19.32 -1.30
CA THR A 12 3.59 -18.89 -0.49
C THR A 12 2.27 -19.17 -1.18
N LEU A 13 2.18 -18.93 -2.49
CA LEU A 13 0.95 -19.20 -3.25
C LEU A 13 0.63 -20.71 -3.29
N GLY A 14 1.65 -21.56 -3.42
CA GLY A 14 1.51 -23.00 -3.35
C GLY A 14 1.02 -23.49 -1.99
N VAL A 15 1.58 -22.95 -0.91
CA VAL A 15 1.17 -23.26 0.47
C VAL A 15 -0.29 -22.85 0.70
N ILE A 16 -0.67 -21.62 0.34
CA ILE A 16 -2.06 -21.13 0.46
C ILE A 16 -3.03 -22.01 -0.32
N GLY A 17 -2.70 -22.35 -1.57
CA GLY A 17 -3.53 -23.19 -2.42
C GLY A 17 -3.70 -24.60 -1.86
N MET A 18 -2.62 -25.18 -1.34
CA MET A 18 -2.62 -26.52 -0.75
C MET A 18 -3.43 -26.55 0.56
N SER A 19 -3.25 -25.57 1.44
CA SER A 19 -3.98 -25.45 2.70
C SER A 19 -5.48 -25.21 2.48
N TYR A 20 -5.84 -24.37 1.50
CA TYR A 20 -7.23 -24.15 1.11
C TYR A 20 -7.87 -25.41 0.49
N GLY A 21 -7.13 -26.11 -0.37
CA GLY A 21 -7.54 -27.38 -0.96
C GLY A 21 -7.79 -28.44 0.12
N LEU A 22 -6.87 -28.57 1.07
CA LEU A 22 -6.99 -29.49 2.20
C LEU A 22 -8.25 -29.21 3.03
N TYR A 23 -8.49 -27.94 3.38
CA TYR A 23 -9.66 -27.56 4.18
C TYR A 23 -10.98 -27.82 3.45
N ARG A 24 -11.02 -27.63 2.13
CA ARG A 24 -12.23 -27.88 1.35
C ARG A 24 -12.54 -29.37 1.20
N LEU A 25 -11.50 -30.19 1.03
CA LEU A 25 -11.64 -31.63 0.82
C LEU A 25 -11.85 -32.37 2.14
N GLU A 26 -11.14 -31.96 3.19
CA GLU A 26 -11.17 -32.61 4.50
C GLU A 26 -11.24 -31.57 5.63
N PRO A 27 -12.43 -30.95 5.83
CA PRO A 27 -12.59 -29.85 6.77
C PRO A 27 -12.36 -30.25 8.23
N THR A 28 -12.58 -31.51 8.58
CA THR A 28 -12.38 -32.07 9.94
C THR A 28 -11.01 -32.72 10.12
N LEU A 29 -10.08 -32.52 9.18
CA LEU A 29 -8.77 -33.15 9.24
C LEU A 29 -7.99 -32.60 10.43
N LEU A 30 -7.51 -33.53 11.24
CA LEU A 30 -6.60 -33.30 12.34
C LEU A 30 -5.20 -33.69 11.89
N ILE A 31 -4.31 -32.70 11.79
CA ILE A 31 -2.91 -32.94 11.43
C ILE A 31 -2.16 -33.28 12.72
N GLY A 32 -1.51 -34.44 12.74
CA GLY A 32 -0.60 -34.80 13.83
C GLY A 32 0.65 -33.91 13.77
N THR A 33 0.84 -33.08 14.80
CA THR A 33 2.07 -32.29 14.99
C THR A 33 2.84 -32.82 16.20
N PRO A 34 4.14 -32.49 16.34
CA PRO A 34 4.93 -32.85 17.53
C PRO A 34 4.33 -32.36 18.86
N TRP A 35 3.44 -31.37 18.81
CA TRP A 35 2.77 -30.77 19.97
C TRP A 35 1.32 -31.27 20.14
N GLY A 36 0.89 -32.24 19.33
CA GLY A 36 -0.46 -32.81 19.35
C GLY A 36 -1.22 -32.62 18.04
N SER A 37 -2.45 -33.11 18.00
CA SER A 37 -3.33 -32.98 16.84
C SER A 37 -3.84 -31.55 16.71
N VAL A 38 -3.55 -30.90 15.58
CA VAL A 38 -4.00 -29.54 15.29
C VAL A 38 -4.97 -29.58 14.11
N HIS A 39 -6.09 -28.89 14.27
CA HIS A 39 -7.10 -28.77 13.22
C HIS A 39 -6.56 -27.93 12.05
N VAL A 40 -6.83 -28.35 10.80
CA VAL A 40 -6.40 -27.62 9.59
C VAL A 40 -6.86 -26.16 9.59
N ALA A 41 -8.00 -25.87 10.22
CA ALA A 41 -8.52 -24.51 10.38
C ALA A 41 -7.53 -23.57 11.10
N TYR A 42 -6.77 -24.07 12.07
CA TYR A 42 -5.77 -23.27 12.78
C TYR A 42 -4.54 -22.98 11.91
N LEU A 43 -4.15 -23.92 11.03
CA LEU A 43 -3.08 -23.66 10.07
C LEU A 43 -3.51 -22.58 9.07
N LEU A 44 -4.73 -22.66 8.54
CA LEU A 44 -5.28 -21.62 7.67
C LEU A 44 -5.35 -20.25 8.34
N ALA A 45 -5.82 -20.20 9.60
CA ALA A 45 -5.84 -18.96 10.35
C ALA A 45 -4.42 -18.39 10.55
N GLY A 46 -3.45 -19.25 10.83
CA GLY A 46 -2.04 -18.88 10.95
C GLY A 46 -1.46 -18.33 9.65
N GLU A 47 -1.75 -18.98 8.52
CA GLU A 47 -1.33 -18.50 7.19
C GLU A 47 -1.94 -17.14 6.85
N PHE A 48 -3.22 -16.95 7.14
CA PHE A 48 -3.89 -15.67 6.89
C PHE A 48 -3.30 -14.56 7.77
N ALA A 49 -3.06 -14.84 9.04
CA ALA A 49 -2.40 -13.91 9.96
C ALA A 49 -0.97 -13.56 9.49
N ALA A 50 -0.21 -14.55 9.00
CA ALA A 50 1.11 -14.33 8.43
C ALA A 50 1.05 -13.44 7.18
N GLY A 51 0.08 -13.69 6.29
CA GLY A 51 -0.17 -12.86 5.10
C GLY A 51 -0.49 -11.40 5.45
N ILE A 52 -1.37 -11.18 6.42
CA ILE A 52 -1.68 -9.83 6.94
C ILE A 52 -0.42 -9.19 7.55
N GLY A 53 0.38 -9.94 8.30
CA GLY A 53 1.61 -9.45 8.89
C GLY A 53 2.61 -8.96 7.84
N VAL A 54 2.85 -9.77 6.80
CA VAL A 54 3.74 -9.39 5.69
C VAL A 54 3.20 -8.18 4.94
N MET A 55 1.89 -8.14 4.64
CA MET A 55 1.28 -7.00 3.97
C MET A 55 1.36 -5.73 4.81
N GLY A 56 1.12 -5.84 6.12
CA GLY A 56 1.26 -4.75 7.07
C GLY A 56 2.68 -4.19 7.12
N LEU A 57 3.69 -5.06 7.19
CA LEU A 57 5.10 -4.65 7.14
C LEU A 57 5.45 -3.95 5.83
N PHE A 58 4.96 -4.46 4.70
CA PHE A 58 5.20 -3.85 3.39
C PHE A 58 4.57 -2.46 3.28
N LEU A 59 3.31 -2.31 3.74
CA LEU A 59 2.63 -1.02 3.81
C LEU A 59 3.35 -0.05 4.74
N LEU A 60 3.85 -0.53 5.89
CA LEU A 60 4.58 0.30 6.84
C LEU A 60 5.90 0.82 6.25
N ALA A 61 6.64 -0.05 5.55
CA ALA A 61 7.87 0.32 4.87
C ALA A 61 7.60 1.34 3.74
N SER A 62 6.56 1.10 2.93
CA SER A 62 6.17 2.00 1.85
C SER A 62 5.69 3.35 2.38
N TRP A 63 4.90 3.36 3.46
CA TRP A 63 4.47 4.57 4.16
C TRP A 63 5.66 5.37 4.70
N TRP A 64 6.67 4.69 5.25
CA TRP A 64 7.88 5.33 5.75
C TRP A 64 8.67 6.03 4.63
N GLU A 65 8.83 5.38 3.48
CA GLU A 65 9.45 5.98 2.29
C GLU A 65 8.62 7.16 1.75
N PHE A 66 7.30 7.01 1.71
CA PHE A 66 6.38 8.08 1.33
C PHE A 66 6.49 9.28 2.28
N GLN A 67 6.55 9.07 3.59
CA GLN A 67 6.76 10.12 4.58
C GLN A 67 8.07 10.88 4.36
N ARG A 68 9.17 10.16 4.07
CA ARG A 68 10.47 10.78 3.76
C ARG A 68 10.42 11.64 2.48
N THR A 69 9.76 11.15 1.43
CA THR A 69 9.64 11.87 0.16
C THR A 69 8.65 13.04 0.25
N ALA A 70 7.53 12.87 0.94
CA ALA A 70 6.55 13.92 1.19
C ALA A 70 7.16 15.08 2.00
N ARG A 71 8.00 14.81 3.01
CA ARG A 71 8.70 15.86 3.76
C ARG A 71 9.67 16.68 2.90
N ARG A 72 10.35 16.04 1.94
CA ARG A 72 11.23 16.75 0.99
C ARG A 72 10.42 17.64 0.06
N ARG A 73 9.32 17.12 -0.51
CA ARG A 73 8.44 17.87 -1.43
C ARG A 73 7.63 18.97 -0.74
N ALA A 74 7.31 18.81 0.55
CA ALA A 74 6.63 19.85 1.32
C ALA A 74 7.46 21.15 1.42
N GLY A 75 8.78 21.05 1.40
CA GLY A 75 9.68 22.22 1.35
C GLY A 75 9.59 22.96 0.01
N GLU A 76 9.56 22.21 -1.10
CA GLU A 76 9.41 22.78 -2.45
C GLU A 76 8.03 23.41 -2.66
N LEU A 77 6.96 22.76 -2.18
CA LEU A 77 5.61 23.32 -2.22
C LEU A 77 5.48 24.61 -1.39
N ARG A 78 6.16 24.71 -0.25
CA ARG A 78 6.21 25.95 0.53
C ARG A 78 6.94 27.07 -0.20
N LYS A 79 8.04 26.75 -0.89
CA LYS A 79 8.78 27.72 -1.73
C LYS A 79 7.94 28.21 -2.91
N LEU A 80 7.33 27.29 -3.68
CA LEU A 80 6.44 27.65 -4.78
C LEU A 80 5.26 28.49 -4.30
N ARG A 81 4.68 28.15 -3.14
CA ARG A 81 3.58 28.93 -2.56
C ARG A 81 4.04 30.33 -2.15
N SER A 82 5.24 30.47 -1.58
CA SER A 82 5.80 31.77 -1.25
C SER A 82 6.16 32.60 -2.50
N GLU A 83 6.60 31.97 -3.59
CA GLU A 83 6.84 32.64 -4.87
C GLU A 83 5.54 33.11 -5.51
N ILE A 84 4.50 32.27 -5.54
CA ILE A 84 3.17 32.68 -6.03
C ILE A 84 2.61 33.82 -5.18
N GLU A 85 2.78 33.77 -3.87
CA GLU A 85 2.29 34.80 -2.96
C GLU A 85 3.11 36.10 -3.04
N ALA A 86 4.41 36.01 -3.32
CA ALA A 86 5.25 37.15 -3.64
C ALA A 86 4.91 37.76 -5.01
N LEU A 87 4.69 36.94 -6.04
CA LEU A 87 4.24 37.38 -7.37
C LEU A 87 2.85 38.02 -7.29
N ARG A 88 1.94 37.46 -6.51
CA ARG A 88 0.60 38.01 -6.26
C ARG A 88 0.64 39.31 -5.45
N ARG A 89 1.63 39.52 -4.58
CA ARG A 89 1.86 40.81 -3.90
C ARG A 89 2.57 41.83 -4.78
N ALA A 90 3.45 41.39 -5.68
CA ALA A 90 4.17 42.24 -6.63
C ALA A 90 3.29 42.67 -7.81
N HIS A 91 2.30 41.87 -8.17
CA HIS A 91 1.23 42.19 -9.13
C HIS A 91 -0.14 42.06 -8.44
N PRO A 92 -0.57 43.06 -7.64
CA PRO A 92 -1.79 42.97 -6.84
C PRO A 92 -3.06 42.79 -7.67
N GLU A 93 -3.10 43.26 -8.90
CA GLU A 93 -4.30 43.28 -9.74
C GLU A 93 -3.88 43.60 -11.17
N GLU A 94 -3.58 42.58 -11.95
CA GLU A 94 -3.96 42.61 -13.36
C GLU A 94 -4.88 41.41 -13.53
N VAL A 95 -6.15 41.61 -13.15
CA VAL A 95 -7.24 40.89 -13.78
C VAL A 95 -7.08 41.22 -15.26
N VAL A 96 -6.38 40.36 -16.01
CA VAL A 96 -6.32 40.44 -17.46
C VAL A 96 -7.75 40.28 -17.93
N ARG A 97 -8.40 41.42 -18.14
CA ARG A 97 -9.72 41.51 -18.76
C ARG A 97 -9.49 41.05 -20.19
N ILE A 98 -9.71 39.76 -20.46
CA ILE A 98 -9.66 39.20 -21.81
C ILE A 98 -10.72 39.96 -22.62
N PRO A 99 -10.36 40.74 -23.65
CA PRO A 99 -11.31 41.58 -24.38
C PRO A 99 -12.41 40.81 -25.14
N ASP A 100 -12.37 39.48 -25.15
CA ASP A 100 -13.16 38.60 -26.03
C ASP A 100 -14.18 37.71 -25.31
N ARG A 101 -14.55 38.00 -24.05
CA ARG A 101 -15.68 37.29 -23.42
C ARG A 101 -16.99 38.05 -23.71
N PRO A 102 -17.90 37.54 -24.56
CA PRO A 102 -19.26 38.08 -24.61
C PRO A 102 -19.90 37.90 -23.23
N GLU A 103 -20.49 38.98 -22.72
CA GLU A 103 -21.27 38.97 -21.50
C GLU A 103 -22.40 37.95 -21.67
N VAL A 104 -22.36 36.88 -20.88
CA VAL A 104 -23.46 35.93 -20.80
C VAL A 104 -24.55 36.63 -19.98
N GLN A 105 -25.63 37.01 -20.66
CA GLN A 105 -26.89 37.45 -20.06
C GLN A 105 -27.46 36.42 -19.09
#